data_AF-A0A7C3Z0X4-F1
#
_entry.id   AF-A0A7C3Z0X4-F1
#
_cell.length_a   1.000
_cell.length_b   1.000
_cell.length_c   1.000
_cell.angle_alpha   90.00
_cell.angle_beta   90.00
_cell.angle_gamma   90.00
#
_symmetry.space_group_name_H-M   'P 1'
#
loop_
_entity.id
_entity.type
_entity.pdbx_description
1 polymer ?
#
loop_
_entity_poly.entity_id
_entity_poly.type
_entity_poly.pdbx_seq_one_letter_code
_entity_poly.pdbx_strand_id
1 'polypeptide(L)'
;MRIRLTLISLALVLLSACQVKTTQYPPVQPPPVAQNKGENLFWEAENYYRGHEYRRAWQTYTAYLKQNPKGPKANQARLRQADLLGLLGDWQGALRLYQELLNQGEMGAAAYQVRYGIGRAYFNLGRYQMATEVLESLTASDLPESLRFSTNALLAEIALKKREMERAFLRLRLAARDLPAGDQEWFDYLKTRLVEQATPAEMEYLINLYRDSSLTAPMILRLARLAQESDHPEEARRWLRLLKQRFPESKEAQVSENSICPPRPIVGCLLPLSGSYAKFGNRVKQGMDLAAQETHLELAYRDTSDDPARAARLVQELSQDSRIVALLGPLTSADAQTAAEAAQTVGLPLIALSQKQDLTAAGPMVFQFFLTPTLQVRALLHYTIKDRNLQRYALFTPDSAYGRTMAKVFEDELRAQGGTLVAQAVYPPDAQDFSQALSPLVDSSHPGADGALPFEALFIPDEARTVGAIATQASQMFGKVQLLGTNLAHPQPGESIPEALNGILFPDAFFINDPNPAVRSFIAAYRLRYGSDPDYLAAEGYMAVRL
;
A
#
# COMPACT_ATOMS: atom_id res chain seq x y z
N MET A 1 -16.22 40.02 4.78
CA MET A 1 -16.53 39.81 6.20
C MET A 1 -16.45 38.31 6.46
N ARG A 2 -15.55 37.88 7.36
CA ARG A 2 -15.36 36.52 7.92
C ARG A 2 -14.95 35.40 6.93
N ILE A 3 -13.64 35.12 6.91
CA ILE A 3 -12.96 33.83 7.17
C ILE A 3 -11.46 34.09 6.96
N ARG A 4 -10.78 34.48 8.04
CA ARG A 4 -9.31 34.59 8.18
C ARG A 4 -9.01 34.40 9.67
N LEU A 5 -8.93 33.14 10.13
CA LEU A 5 -8.48 32.78 11.49
C LEU A 5 -8.46 31.24 11.61
N THR A 6 -7.47 30.59 10.99
CA THR A 6 -7.14 29.17 11.25
C THR A 6 -5.81 28.82 10.56
N LEU A 7 -4.73 29.53 10.90
CA LEU A 7 -3.38 29.22 10.39
C LEU A 7 -2.25 29.67 11.35
N ILE A 8 -2.53 29.80 12.66
CA ILE A 8 -1.52 30.18 13.69
C ILE A 8 -1.55 29.23 14.91
N SER A 9 -2.09 28.01 14.80
CA SER A 9 -2.15 27.05 15.93
C SER A 9 -1.39 25.74 15.72
N LEU A 10 -0.51 25.65 14.72
CA LEU A 10 0.31 24.45 14.46
C LEU A 10 1.82 24.71 14.42
N ALA A 11 2.28 25.82 15.01
CA ALA A 11 3.70 26.17 15.14
C ALA A 11 4.15 26.37 16.60
N LEU A 12 3.31 26.02 17.58
CA LEU A 12 3.57 26.23 19.02
C LEU A 12 3.44 24.94 19.86
N VAL A 13 3.71 23.77 19.26
CA VAL A 13 3.80 22.47 19.97
C VAL A 13 5.20 21.83 19.85
N LEU A 14 6.19 22.52 19.26
CA LEU A 14 7.56 22.02 19.09
C LEU A 14 8.62 22.68 19.99
N LEU A 15 8.26 23.18 21.17
CA LEU A 15 9.21 23.77 22.13
C LEU A 15 8.97 23.38 23.60
N SER A 16 8.63 22.11 23.85
CA SER A 16 8.58 21.58 25.22
C SER A 16 8.91 20.07 25.27
N ALA A 17 10.09 19.71 24.77
CA ALA A 17 10.65 18.36 24.94
C ALA A 17 12.17 18.40 25.18
N CYS A 18 12.62 19.19 26.14
CA CYS A 18 13.88 18.95 26.85
C CYS A 18 13.61 19.07 28.36
N GLN A 19 12.77 18.19 28.89
CA GLN A 19 12.94 17.78 30.27
C GLN A 19 13.91 16.60 30.26
N VAL A 20 15.14 16.85 30.70
CA VAL A 20 16.04 15.79 31.15
C VAL A 20 15.38 15.17 32.38
N LYS A 21 14.63 14.08 32.19
CA LYS A 21 14.07 13.31 33.29
C LYS A 21 15.18 12.47 33.91
N THR A 22 15.28 12.61 35.22
CA THR A 22 16.35 12.12 36.08
C THR A 22 16.21 10.62 36.36
N THR A 23 17.26 9.88 36.05
CA THR A 23 17.47 8.46 36.42
C THR A 23 17.33 8.28 37.93
N GLN A 24 16.42 7.41 38.37
CA GLN A 24 16.24 7.09 39.79
C GLN A 24 17.38 6.17 40.27
N TYR A 25 18.07 6.58 41.34
CA TYR A 25 19.02 5.74 42.09
C TYR A 25 18.28 4.92 43.16
N PRO A 26 18.82 3.76 43.58
CA PRO A 26 18.12 2.73 44.34
C PRO A 26 17.53 3.22 45.67
N PRO A 27 16.48 2.56 46.19
CA PRO A 27 15.79 2.96 47.41
C PRO A 27 16.72 2.88 48.61
N VAL A 28 16.86 4.00 49.33
CA VAL A 28 17.57 4.07 50.60
C VAL A 28 16.59 3.70 51.71
N GLN A 29 17.01 2.78 52.59
CA GLN A 29 16.29 2.38 53.81
C GLN A 29 15.71 3.58 54.58
N PRO A 30 14.54 3.44 55.23
CA PRO A 30 13.95 4.53 56.00
C PRO A 30 14.92 5.02 57.09
N PRO A 31 14.96 6.34 57.35
CA PRO A 31 15.94 6.92 58.26
C PRO A 31 15.78 6.34 59.67
N PRO A 32 16.86 5.96 60.36
CA PRO A 32 16.81 5.78 61.82
C PRO A 32 16.41 7.11 62.47
N VAL A 33 15.59 7.04 63.51
CA VAL A 33 15.11 8.20 64.28
C VAL A 33 16.33 8.92 64.88
N ALA A 34 16.70 10.06 64.29
CA ALA A 34 17.91 10.82 64.64
C ALA A 34 17.78 11.42 66.04
N GLN A 35 18.72 11.10 66.94
CA GLN A 35 18.75 11.62 68.32
C GLN A 35 19.60 12.89 68.47
N ASN A 36 20.20 13.42 67.39
CA ASN A 36 21.16 14.54 67.45
C ASN A 36 20.84 15.67 66.43
N LYS A 37 20.90 16.95 66.86
CA LYS A 37 20.58 18.14 66.03
C LYS A 37 21.38 18.22 64.72
N GLY A 38 22.62 17.72 64.69
CA GLY A 38 23.46 17.71 63.49
C GLY A 38 23.04 16.67 62.43
N GLU A 39 22.40 15.57 62.84
CA GLU A 39 21.89 14.55 61.90
C GLU A 39 20.57 15.00 61.24
N ASN A 40 19.80 15.88 61.90
CA ASN A 40 18.57 16.43 61.34
C ASN A 40 18.80 17.19 60.03
N LEU A 41 19.88 17.99 59.93
CA LEU A 41 20.22 18.73 58.71
C LEU A 41 20.58 17.80 57.55
N PHE A 42 21.25 16.68 57.82
CA PHE A 42 21.56 15.70 56.79
C PHE A 42 20.29 15.06 56.23
N TRP A 43 19.37 14.64 57.10
CA TRP A 43 18.10 14.03 56.68
C TRP A 43 17.15 15.03 56.01
N GLU A 44 17.18 16.29 56.44
CA GLU A 44 16.48 17.38 55.75
C GLU A 44 17.02 17.58 54.32
N ALA A 45 18.34 17.55 54.15
CA ALA A 45 18.96 17.62 52.83
C ALA A 45 18.60 16.41 51.94
N GLU A 46 18.58 15.19 52.51
CA GLU A 46 18.12 13.98 51.80
C GLU A 46 16.64 14.09 51.38
N ASN A 47 15.78 14.70 52.20
CA ASN A 47 14.38 14.93 51.84
C ASN A 47 14.26 15.91 50.67
N TYR A 48 15.01 17.02 50.68
CA TYR A 48 15.05 17.93 49.52
C TYR A 48 15.61 17.26 48.27
N TYR A 49 16.64 16.41 48.42
CA TYR A 49 17.21 15.65 47.32
C TYR A 49 16.17 14.70 46.70
N ARG A 50 15.47 13.92 47.52
CA ARG A 50 14.38 13.02 47.09
C ARG A 50 13.18 13.79 46.52
N GLY A 51 12.91 14.97 47.05
CA GLY A 51 11.89 15.90 46.56
C GLY A 51 12.26 16.62 45.27
N HIS A 52 13.43 16.35 44.68
CA HIS A 52 13.96 17.01 43.48
C HIS A 52 14.21 18.52 43.65
N GLU A 53 14.28 19.01 44.89
CA GLU A 53 14.59 20.40 45.23
C GLU A 53 16.11 20.62 45.30
N TYR A 54 16.81 20.37 44.19
CA TYR A 54 18.27 20.23 44.14
C TYR A 54 19.04 21.44 44.69
N ARG A 55 18.57 22.68 44.45
CA ARG A 55 19.23 23.87 45.02
C ARG A 55 19.11 23.94 46.54
N ARG A 56 17.95 23.59 47.09
CA ARG A 56 17.74 23.56 48.54
C ARG A 56 18.56 22.44 49.17
N ALA A 57 18.54 21.25 48.57
CA ALA A 57 19.38 20.12 48.98
C ALA A 57 20.86 20.52 49.04
N TRP A 58 21.37 21.20 47.99
CA TRP A 58 22.75 21.69 47.96
C TRP A 58 23.07 22.65 49.12
N GLN A 59 22.20 23.63 49.37
CA GLN A 59 22.37 24.58 50.47
C GLN A 59 22.38 23.87 51.83
N THR A 60 21.47 22.92 52.05
CA THR A 60 21.35 22.18 53.30
C THR A 60 22.52 21.22 53.53
N TYR A 61 23.00 20.50 52.50
CA TYR A 61 24.23 19.70 52.62
C TYR A 61 25.47 20.58 52.90
N THR A 62 25.54 21.77 52.29
CA THR A 62 26.62 22.72 52.54
C THR A 62 26.60 23.21 54.00
N ALA A 63 25.42 23.50 54.54
CA ALA A 63 25.25 23.86 55.95
C ALA A 63 25.64 22.70 56.88
N TYR A 64 25.23 21.48 56.56
CA TYR A 64 25.62 20.27 57.31
C TYR A 64 27.14 20.10 57.36
N LEU A 65 27.82 20.19 56.21
CA LEU A 65 29.27 19.99 56.12
C LEU A 65 30.08 21.11 56.78
N LYS A 66 29.55 22.35 56.84
CA LYS A 66 30.17 23.42 57.63
C LYS A 66 30.15 23.12 59.13
N GLN A 67 29.07 22.51 59.63
CA GLN A 67 28.94 22.17 61.05
C GLN A 67 29.65 20.85 61.41
N ASN A 68 29.70 19.89 60.48
CA ASN A 68 30.21 18.54 60.71
C ASN A 68 31.21 18.09 59.62
N PRO A 69 32.34 18.79 59.44
CA PRO A 69 33.25 18.52 58.32
C PRO A 69 33.93 17.14 58.38
N LYS A 70 34.05 16.53 59.55
CA LYS A 70 34.57 15.15 59.74
C LYS A 70 33.55 14.22 60.38
N GLY A 71 32.25 14.58 60.30
CA GLY A 71 31.18 13.79 60.89
C GLY A 71 30.94 12.46 60.16
N PRO A 72 30.18 11.53 60.78
CA PRO A 72 29.96 10.18 60.23
C PRO A 72 29.24 10.16 58.88
N LYS A 73 28.48 11.22 58.54
CA LYS A 73 27.82 11.37 57.24
C LYS A 73 28.52 12.36 56.30
N ALA A 74 29.70 12.87 56.66
CA ALA A 74 30.40 13.88 55.87
C ALA A 74 30.75 13.36 54.46
N ASN A 75 31.27 12.14 54.33
CA ASN A 75 31.59 11.56 53.01
C ASN A 75 30.34 11.32 52.17
N GLN A 76 29.24 10.88 52.80
CA GLN A 76 27.95 10.72 52.11
C GLN A 76 27.38 12.07 51.66
N ALA A 77 27.47 13.11 52.47
CA ALA A 77 27.02 14.46 52.12
C ALA A 77 27.87 15.08 50.99
N ARG A 78 29.19 14.88 50.99
CA ARG A 78 30.07 15.33 49.89
C ARG A 78 29.77 14.59 48.59
N LEU A 79 29.51 13.28 48.67
CA LEU A 79 29.08 12.50 47.50
C LEU A 79 27.78 13.08 46.92
N ARG A 80 26.79 13.39 47.78
CA ARG A 80 25.54 14.06 47.36
C ARG A 80 25.75 15.43 46.76
N GLN A 81 26.72 16.21 47.26
CA GLN A 81 27.11 17.46 46.63
C GLN A 81 27.65 17.23 45.20
N ALA A 82 28.55 16.26 45.02
CA ALA A 82 29.04 15.92 43.68
C ALA A 82 27.91 15.46 42.73
N ASP A 83 26.97 14.64 43.21
CA ASP A 83 25.76 14.25 42.48
C ASP A 83 24.94 15.47 42.05
N LEU A 84 24.69 16.39 42.99
CA LEU A 84 23.90 17.61 42.79
C LEU A 84 24.54 18.58 41.79
N LEU A 85 25.86 18.76 41.79
CA LEU A 85 26.53 19.57 40.78
C LEU A 85 26.25 19.04 39.37
N GLY A 86 26.35 17.73 39.19
CA GLY A 86 26.03 17.08 37.91
C GLY A 86 24.57 17.30 37.51
N LEU A 87 23.63 17.12 38.44
CA LEU A 87 22.20 17.37 38.20
C LEU A 87 21.87 18.84 37.88
N LEU A 88 22.67 19.78 38.38
CA LEU A 88 22.57 21.21 38.06
C LEU A 88 23.32 21.60 36.78
N GLY A 89 23.97 20.64 36.11
CA GLY A 89 24.67 20.81 34.84
C GLY A 89 26.18 21.11 34.95
N ASP A 90 26.71 21.25 36.17
CA ASP A 90 28.15 21.48 36.40
C ASP A 90 28.92 20.15 36.51
N TRP A 91 29.06 19.47 35.37
CA TRP A 91 29.77 18.18 35.30
C TRP A 91 31.28 18.30 35.54
N GLN A 92 31.87 19.46 35.25
CA GLN A 92 33.30 19.70 35.49
C GLN A 92 33.57 19.89 36.99
N GLY A 93 32.69 20.60 37.70
CA GLY A 93 32.72 20.72 39.16
C GLY A 93 32.44 19.38 39.85
N ALA A 94 31.43 18.65 39.38
CA ALA A 94 31.11 17.31 39.88
C ALA A 94 32.31 16.35 39.77
N LEU A 95 32.95 16.30 38.58
CA LEU A 95 34.14 15.47 38.34
C LEU A 95 35.27 15.78 39.34
N ARG A 96 35.53 17.07 39.61
CA ARG A 96 36.55 17.50 40.56
C ARG A 96 36.24 17.00 41.97
N LEU A 97 35.00 17.18 42.43
CA LEU A 97 34.59 16.70 43.76
C LEU A 97 34.66 15.17 43.89
N TYR A 98 34.27 14.42 42.86
CA TYR A 98 34.43 12.96 42.88
C TYR A 98 35.90 12.53 42.98
N GLN A 99 36.81 13.19 42.25
CA GLN A 99 38.24 12.90 42.30
C GLN A 99 38.85 13.24 43.66
N GLU A 100 38.46 14.38 44.24
CA GLU A 100 38.86 14.76 45.61
C GLU A 100 38.39 13.73 46.64
N LEU A 101 37.15 13.26 46.53
CA LEU A 101 36.62 12.21 47.41
C LEU A 101 37.40 10.91 47.30
N LEU A 102 37.73 10.49 46.08
CA LEU A 102 38.46 9.25 45.84
C LEU A 102 39.89 9.30 46.42
N ASN A 103 40.53 10.47 46.40
CA ASN A 103 41.89 10.67 46.92
C ASN A 103 41.98 10.71 48.46
N GLN A 104 40.87 10.94 49.17
CA GLN A 104 40.85 11.05 50.64
C GLN A 104 40.89 9.70 51.38
N GLY A 105 40.93 8.57 50.68
CA GLY A 105 41.44 7.30 51.19
C GLY A 105 40.49 6.40 52.01
N GLU A 106 39.33 6.88 52.48
CA GLU A 106 38.42 6.07 53.31
C GLU A 106 36.96 6.15 52.83
N MET A 107 36.61 5.36 51.82
CA MET A 107 35.23 5.30 51.29
C MET A 107 34.59 3.92 51.23
N GLY A 108 35.33 2.83 51.47
CA GLY A 108 34.78 1.46 51.45
C GLY A 108 33.90 1.20 50.22
N ALA A 109 32.68 0.68 50.42
CA ALA A 109 31.72 0.44 49.33
C ALA A 109 31.26 1.71 48.59
N ALA A 110 31.34 2.90 49.20
CA ALA A 110 30.97 4.16 48.54
C ALA A 110 31.96 4.56 47.43
N ALA A 111 33.17 3.99 47.42
CA ALA A 111 34.14 4.21 46.35
C ALA A 111 33.60 3.78 44.97
N TYR A 112 32.77 2.73 44.92
CA TYR A 112 32.15 2.28 43.67
C TYR A 112 31.15 3.31 43.11
N GLN A 113 30.36 3.94 43.98
CA GLN A 113 29.43 5.01 43.59
C GLN A 113 30.17 6.24 43.07
N VAL A 114 31.29 6.60 43.72
CA VAL A 114 32.15 7.70 43.30
C VAL A 114 32.74 7.43 41.91
N ARG A 115 33.29 6.23 41.67
CA ARG A 115 33.82 5.85 40.35
C ARG A 115 32.74 5.88 39.27
N TYR A 116 31.52 5.43 39.58
CA TYR A 116 30.41 5.53 38.64
C TYR A 116 30.04 7.01 38.36
N GLY A 117 30.07 7.86 39.38
CA GLY A 117 29.92 9.31 39.26
C GLY A 117 30.99 9.96 38.36
N ILE A 118 32.25 9.56 38.47
CA ILE A 118 33.34 9.97 37.58
C ILE A 118 33.04 9.55 36.14
N GLY A 119 32.62 8.30 35.93
CA GLY A 119 32.23 7.78 34.61
C GLY A 119 31.09 8.60 33.99
N ARG A 120 30.04 8.89 34.77
CA ARG A 120 28.93 9.76 34.36
C ARG A 120 29.38 11.18 34.02
N ALA A 121 30.27 11.76 34.81
CA ALA A 121 30.78 13.10 34.54
C ALA A 121 31.60 13.14 33.24
N TYR A 122 32.48 12.17 33.01
CA TYR A 122 33.20 12.04 31.74
C TYR A 122 32.27 11.85 30.54
N PHE A 123 31.23 11.02 30.68
CA PHE A 123 30.22 10.84 29.64
C PHE A 123 29.53 12.16 29.26
N ASN A 124 29.05 12.92 30.25
CA ASN A 124 28.36 14.19 30.02
C ASN A 124 29.29 15.29 29.49
N LEU A 125 30.59 15.20 29.75
CA LEU A 125 31.62 16.06 29.17
C LEU A 125 32.07 15.61 27.76
N GLY A 126 31.46 14.56 27.19
CA GLY A 126 31.81 14.02 25.87
C GLY A 126 33.11 13.21 25.84
N ARG A 127 33.71 12.89 27.00
CA ARG A 127 34.98 12.16 27.13
C ARG A 127 34.74 10.65 27.22
N TYR A 128 34.20 10.07 26.16
CA TYR A 128 33.69 8.69 26.16
C TYR A 128 34.75 7.62 26.47
N GLN A 129 35.99 7.81 26.03
CA GLN A 129 37.07 6.86 26.31
C GLN A 129 37.39 6.80 27.81
N MET A 130 37.59 7.96 28.44
CA MET A 130 37.82 8.05 29.88
C MET A 130 36.63 7.53 30.69
N ALA A 131 35.40 7.81 30.24
CA ALA A 131 34.20 7.27 30.86
C ALA A 131 34.21 5.72 30.82
N THR A 132 34.52 5.14 29.66
CA THR A 132 34.58 3.69 29.47
C THR A 132 35.61 3.05 30.39
N GLU A 133 36.84 3.56 30.42
CA GLU A 133 37.93 3.02 31.25
C GLU A 133 37.56 2.96 32.73
N VAL A 134 36.96 4.02 33.26
CA VAL A 134 36.53 4.06 34.66
C VAL A 134 35.35 3.11 34.92
N LEU A 135 34.36 3.08 34.03
CA LEU A 135 33.16 2.25 34.19
C LEU A 135 33.45 0.76 34.01
N GLU A 136 34.42 0.37 33.18
CA GLU A 136 34.79 -1.04 33.01
C GLU A 136 35.41 -1.63 34.28
N SER A 137 36.06 -0.80 35.10
CA SER A 137 36.52 -1.21 36.45
C SER A 137 35.38 -1.55 37.42
N LEU A 138 34.13 -1.23 37.06
CA LEU A 138 32.91 -1.47 37.85
C LEU A 138 32.04 -2.58 37.26
N THR A 139 32.67 -3.62 36.72
CA THR A 139 31.95 -4.78 36.15
C THR A 139 32.09 -6.04 37.00
N ALA A 140 32.55 -5.89 38.26
CA ALA A 140 32.72 -6.98 39.21
C ALA A 140 31.38 -7.53 39.75
N SER A 141 31.37 -8.81 40.12
CA SER A 141 30.18 -9.54 40.56
C SER A 141 29.67 -9.16 41.95
N ASP A 142 30.50 -8.53 42.78
CA ASP A 142 30.21 -8.12 44.16
C ASP A 142 29.50 -6.75 44.26
N LEU A 143 29.30 -6.05 43.15
CA LEU A 143 28.63 -4.76 43.11
C LEU A 143 27.11 -4.90 43.35
N PRO A 144 26.45 -3.91 43.98
CA PRO A 144 24.99 -3.86 44.07
C PRO A 144 24.33 -3.94 42.68
N GLU A 145 23.22 -4.66 42.56
CA GLU A 145 22.55 -4.93 41.27
C GLU A 145 22.18 -3.63 40.53
N SER A 146 21.64 -2.64 41.25
CA SER A 146 21.31 -1.32 40.71
C SER A 146 22.52 -0.58 40.13
N LEU A 147 23.71 -0.77 40.71
CA LEU A 147 24.95 -0.17 40.23
C LEU A 147 25.52 -0.93 39.03
N ARG A 148 25.39 -2.27 39.01
CA ARG A 148 25.73 -3.08 37.83
C ARG A 148 24.83 -2.74 36.64
N PHE A 149 23.53 -2.60 36.88
CA PHE A 149 22.56 -2.12 35.88
C PHE A 149 23.02 -0.78 35.31
N SER A 150 23.19 0.23 36.19
CA SER A 150 23.49 1.60 35.80
C SER A 150 24.82 1.71 35.04
N THR A 151 25.82 0.94 35.47
CA THR A 151 27.13 0.86 34.79
C THR A 151 27.00 0.26 33.39
N ASN A 152 26.29 -0.86 33.23
CA ASN A 152 26.11 -1.48 31.93
C ASN A 152 25.20 -0.66 31.00
N ALA A 153 24.16 0.00 31.53
CA ALA A 153 23.31 0.91 30.77
C ALA A 153 24.12 2.10 30.23
N LEU A 154 24.97 2.72 31.06
CA LEU A 154 25.81 3.83 30.62
C LEU A 154 26.87 3.40 29.59
N LEU A 155 27.47 2.21 29.77
CA LEU A 155 28.39 1.64 28.78
C LEU A 155 27.69 1.31 27.46
N ALA A 156 26.43 0.86 27.50
CA ALA A 156 25.62 0.66 26.30
C ALA A 156 25.34 2.00 25.59
N GLU A 157 25.01 3.05 26.34
CA GLU A 157 24.79 4.39 25.78
C GLU A 157 26.05 4.98 25.14
N ILE A 158 27.21 4.81 25.79
CA ILE A 158 28.51 5.18 25.21
C ILE A 158 28.74 4.42 23.90
N ALA A 159 28.52 3.11 23.88
CA ALA A 159 28.68 2.30 22.68
C ALA A 159 27.74 2.75 21.54
N LEU A 160 26.47 3.08 21.84
CA LEU A 160 25.54 3.65 20.86
C LEU A 160 26.04 4.99 20.30
N LYS A 161 26.54 5.90 21.15
CA LYS A 161 27.14 7.18 20.72
C LYS A 161 28.34 6.98 19.79
N LYS A 162 29.11 5.91 20.00
CA LYS A 162 30.27 5.52 19.19
C LYS A 162 29.92 4.66 17.97
N ARG A 163 28.65 4.33 17.73
CA ARG A 163 28.18 3.40 16.69
C ARG A 163 28.74 1.97 16.82
N GLU A 164 29.07 1.54 18.03
CA GLU A 164 29.55 0.17 18.33
C GLU A 164 28.34 -0.75 18.65
N MET A 165 27.55 -1.14 17.65
CA MET A 165 26.26 -1.83 17.85
C MET A 165 26.37 -3.14 18.63
N GLU A 166 27.37 -3.98 18.33
CA GLU A 166 27.58 -5.24 19.04
C GLU A 166 27.92 -5.01 20.52
N ARG A 167 28.79 -4.03 20.81
CA ARG A 167 29.14 -3.67 22.19
C ARG A 167 27.94 -3.09 22.94
N ALA A 168 27.15 -2.24 22.27
CA ALA A 168 25.91 -1.70 22.82
C ALA A 168 24.92 -2.82 23.17
N PHE A 169 24.70 -3.77 22.25
CA PHE A 169 23.85 -4.93 22.47
C PHE A 169 24.34 -5.77 23.66
N LEU A 170 25.63 -6.08 23.71
CA LEU A 170 26.22 -6.86 24.79
C LEU A 170 26.04 -6.21 26.17
N ARG A 171 26.31 -4.90 26.26
CA ARG A 171 26.13 -4.13 27.50
C ARG A 171 24.67 -4.05 27.90
N LEU A 172 23.77 -3.81 26.96
CA LEU A 172 22.33 -3.80 27.23
C LEU A 172 21.83 -5.18 27.68
N ARG A 173 22.36 -6.27 27.12
CA ARG A 173 22.04 -7.64 27.58
C ARG A 173 22.48 -7.90 29.01
N LEU A 174 23.63 -7.36 29.43
CA LEU A 174 24.07 -7.44 30.82
C LEU A 174 23.18 -6.58 31.73
N ALA A 175 22.84 -5.36 31.32
CA ALA A 175 21.92 -4.51 32.05
C ALA A 175 20.54 -5.18 32.25
N ALA A 176 20.05 -5.93 31.26
CA ALA A 176 18.78 -6.65 31.34
C ALA A 176 18.71 -7.65 32.50
N ARG A 177 19.85 -8.22 32.94
CA ARG A 177 19.91 -9.18 34.06
C ARG A 177 19.63 -8.52 35.41
N ASP A 178 20.04 -7.25 35.55
CA ASP A 178 19.94 -6.47 36.78
C ASP A 178 18.76 -5.46 36.72
N LEU A 179 17.91 -5.56 35.70
CA LEU A 179 16.78 -4.67 35.43
C LEU A 179 15.75 -4.59 36.59
N PRO A 180 15.44 -5.66 37.35
CA PRO A 180 14.53 -5.55 38.51
C PRO A 180 15.00 -4.55 39.57
N ALA A 181 16.30 -4.28 39.66
CA ALA A 181 16.90 -3.29 40.55
C ALA A 181 17.32 -2.01 39.81
N GLY A 182 16.99 -1.90 38.53
CA GLY A 182 17.40 -0.83 37.61
C GLY A 182 16.27 0.10 37.19
N ASP A 183 16.56 0.91 36.17
CA ASP A 183 15.64 1.89 35.59
C ASP A 183 15.02 1.34 34.29
N GLN A 184 13.75 0.94 34.37
CA GLN A 184 13.02 0.37 33.24
C GLN A 184 12.89 1.34 32.07
N GLU A 185 12.64 2.62 32.33
CA GLU A 185 12.46 3.62 31.28
C GLU A 185 13.78 3.85 30.53
N TRP A 186 14.89 3.96 31.24
CA TRP A 186 16.21 4.10 30.62
C TRP A 186 16.59 2.86 29.80
N PHE A 187 16.30 1.66 30.31
CA PHE A 187 16.53 0.42 29.57
C PHE A 187 15.73 0.39 28.26
N ASP A 188 14.43 0.70 28.31
CA ASP A 188 13.57 0.72 27.13
C ASP A 188 13.98 1.80 26.12
N TYR A 189 14.46 2.95 26.60
CA TYR A 189 15.05 3.99 25.76
C TYR A 189 16.28 3.48 25.00
N LEU A 190 17.23 2.86 25.69
CA LEU A 190 18.45 2.32 25.07
C LEU A 190 18.14 1.18 24.09
N LYS A 191 17.19 0.31 24.44
CA LYS A 191 16.68 -0.75 23.55
C LYS A 191 16.11 -0.18 22.26
N THR A 192 15.28 0.85 22.36
CA THR A 192 14.68 1.51 21.20
C THR A 192 15.76 2.12 20.30
N ARG A 193 16.69 2.86 20.90
CA ARG A 193 17.83 3.47 20.21
C ARG A 193 18.72 2.45 19.50
N LEU A 194 18.95 1.29 20.11
CA LEU A 194 19.72 0.21 19.50
C LEU A 194 19.05 -0.31 18.22
N VAL A 195 17.73 -0.55 18.25
CA VAL A 195 16.98 -1.04 17.09
C VAL A 195 16.87 0.02 15.98
N GLU A 196 16.68 1.29 16.34
CA GLU A 196 16.63 2.39 15.37
C GLU A 196 17.96 2.65 14.67
N GLN A 197 19.08 2.42 15.37
CA GLN A 197 20.41 2.73 14.88
C GLN A 197 21.09 1.59 14.13
N ALA A 198 20.72 0.35 14.41
CA ALA A 198 21.29 -0.83 13.77
C ALA A 198 20.84 -0.95 12.30
N THR A 199 21.79 -1.35 11.45
CA THR A 199 21.52 -1.71 10.06
C THR A 199 20.83 -3.09 9.97
N PRO A 200 20.19 -3.42 8.83
CA PRO A 200 19.64 -4.76 8.63
C PRO A 200 20.68 -5.88 8.83
N ALA A 201 21.89 -5.72 8.27
CA ALA A 201 22.96 -6.70 8.41
C ALA A 201 23.42 -6.88 9.87
N GLU A 202 23.53 -5.80 10.63
CA GLU A 202 23.87 -5.87 12.06
C GLU A 202 22.75 -6.54 12.87
N MET A 203 21.48 -6.24 12.58
CA MET A 203 20.34 -6.90 13.22
C MET A 203 20.36 -8.40 12.93
N GLU A 204 20.53 -8.81 11.68
CA GLU A 204 20.61 -10.23 11.31
C GLU A 204 21.77 -10.95 12.01
N TYR A 205 22.95 -10.32 12.06
CA TYR A 205 24.10 -10.85 12.78
C TYR A 205 23.79 -11.07 14.27
N LEU A 206 23.22 -10.05 14.95
CA LEU A 206 22.88 -10.13 16.37
C LEU A 206 21.75 -11.14 16.66
N ILE A 207 20.73 -11.22 15.81
CA ILE A 207 19.63 -12.19 15.90
C ILE A 207 20.15 -13.62 15.78
N ASN A 208 21.16 -13.85 14.95
CA ASN A 208 21.75 -15.17 14.73
C ASN A 208 22.69 -15.58 15.86
N LEU A 209 23.47 -14.63 16.38
CA LEU A 209 24.45 -14.86 17.45
C LEU A 209 23.78 -15.02 18.83
N TYR A 210 22.74 -14.23 19.12
CA TYR A 210 22.07 -14.18 20.43
C TYR A 210 20.61 -14.62 20.37
N ARG A 211 20.37 -15.84 19.87
CA ARG A 211 19.05 -16.35 19.49
C ARG A 211 17.98 -16.26 20.58
N ASP A 212 18.37 -16.46 21.84
CA ASP A 212 17.45 -16.52 22.98
C ASP A 212 17.34 -15.18 23.73
N SER A 213 18.03 -14.14 23.26
CA SER A 213 17.96 -12.84 23.91
C SER A 213 16.68 -12.12 23.53
N SER A 214 15.90 -11.72 24.53
CA SER A 214 14.69 -10.90 24.35
C SER A 214 14.94 -9.57 23.62
N LEU A 215 16.18 -9.08 23.60
CA LEU A 215 16.58 -7.89 22.83
C LEU A 215 16.51 -8.10 21.31
N THR A 216 16.48 -9.35 20.84
CA THR A 216 16.39 -9.66 19.40
C THR A 216 14.95 -9.62 18.87
N ALA A 217 13.93 -9.79 19.72
CA ALA A 217 12.52 -9.74 19.32
C ALA A 217 12.15 -8.41 18.60
N PRO A 218 12.47 -7.22 19.14
CA PRO A 218 12.19 -5.97 18.45
C PRO A 218 13.03 -5.76 17.18
N MET A 219 14.21 -6.39 17.08
CA MET A 219 15.01 -6.37 15.85
C MET A 219 14.37 -7.20 14.74
N ILE A 220 13.87 -8.40 15.07
CA ILE A 220 13.15 -9.26 14.11
C ILE A 220 11.91 -8.54 13.58
N LEU A 221 11.14 -7.89 14.47
CA LEU A 221 9.98 -7.09 14.07
C LEU A 221 10.37 -5.92 13.16
N ARG A 222 11.52 -5.26 13.43
CA ARG A 222 12.02 -4.18 12.58
C ARG A 222 12.40 -4.69 11.19
N LEU A 223 13.07 -5.84 11.08
CA LEU A 223 13.39 -6.47 9.79
C LEU A 223 12.11 -6.83 9.01
N ALA A 224 11.08 -7.35 9.68
CA ALA A 224 9.81 -7.64 9.03
C ALA A 224 9.16 -6.37 8.41
N ARG A 225 9.18 -5.25 9.14
CA ARG A 225 8.66 -3.97 8.64
C ARG A 225 9.49 -3.42 7.47
N LEU A 226 10.81 -3.50 7.55
CA LEU A 226 11.69 -3.05 6.46
C LEU A 226 11.50 -3.87 5.19
N ALA A 227 11.32 -5.19 5.32
CA ALA A 227 11.01 -6.07 4.19
C ALA A 227 9.67 -5.70 3.54
N GLN A 228 8.65 -5.39 4.33
CA GLN A 228 7.37 -4.90 3.81
C GLN A 228 7.50 -3.54 3.12
N GLU A 229 8.19 -2.58 3.73
CA GLU A 229 8.45 -1.24 3.16
C GLU A 229 9.19 -1.34 1.81
N SER A 230 9.96 -2.41 1.62
CA SER A 230 10.70 -2.70 0.39
C SER A 230 9.94 -3.60 -0.59
N ASP A 231 8.64 -3.87 -0.38
CA ASP A 231 7.79 -4.74 -1.21
C ASP A 231 8.26 -6.22 -1.31
N HIS A 232 8.82 -6.74 -0.21
CA HIS A 232 9.23 -8.15 -0.07
C HIS A 232 8.37 -8.88 0.97
N PRO A 233 7.06 -9.15 0.70
CA PRO A 233 6.13 -9.68 1.68
C PRO A 233 6.47 -11.09 2.17
N GLU A 234 7.09 -11.93 1.32
CA GLU A 234 7.51 -13.28 1.72
C GLU A 234 8.66 -13.26 2.73
N GLU A 235 9.57 -12.29 2.60
CA GLU A 235 10.63 -12.08 3.57
C GLU A 235 10.08 -11.52 4.88
N ALA A 236 9.16 -10.56 4.81
CA ALA A 236 8.46 -10.04 6.00
C ALA A 236 7.75 -11.18 6.76
N ARG A 237 7.01 -12.05 6.06
CA ARG A 237 6.38 -13.25 6.64
C ARG A 237 7.38 -14.23 7.24
N ARG A 238 8.56 -14.41 6.62
CA ARG A 238 9.64 -15.23 7.18
C ARG A 238 10.10 -14.69 8.54
N TRP A 239 10.33 -13.38 8.64
CA TRP A 239 10.73 -12.75 9.90
C TRP A 239 9.63 -12.84 10.98
N LEU A 240 8.36 -12.62 10.62
CA LEU A 240 7.25 -12.77 11.57
C LEU A 240 7.07 -14.19 12.07
N ARG A 241 7.25 -15.20 11.21
CA ARG A 241 7.27 -16.60 11.65
C ARG A 241 8.41 -16.88 12.62
N LEU A 242 9.62 -16.36 12.34
CA LEU A 242 10.76 -16.49 13.24
C LEU A 242 10.48 -15.84 14.60
N LEU A 243 9.87 -14.65 14.61
CA LEU A 243 9.48 -13.93 15.83
C LEU A 243 8.52 -14.75 16.69
N LYS A 244 7.41 -15.23 16.10
CA LYS A 244 6.42 -16.06 16.80
C LYS A 244 7.02 -17.38 17.31
N GLN A 245 7.94 -17.98 16.55
CA GLN A 245 8.60 -19.23 16.94
C GLN A 245 9.55 -19.04 18.13
N ARG A 246 10.35 -17.96 18.13
CA ARG A 246 11.36 -17.74 19.18
C ARG A 246 10.81 -17.04 20.41
N PHE A 247 9.83 -16.16 20.24
CA PHE A 247 9.34 -15.27 21.30
C PHE A 247 7.80 -15.18 21.33
N PRO A 248 7.08 -16.32 21.46
CA PRO A 248 5.61 -16.34 21.35
C PRO A 248 4.90 -15.42 22.35
N GLU A 249 5.47 -15.22 23.53
CA GLU A 249 4.92 -14.40 24.61
C GLU A 249 5.32 -12.91 24.54
N SER A 250 6.11 -12.49 23.56
CA SER A 250 6.58 -11.11 23.50
C SER A 250 5.53 -10.15 22.93
N LYS A 251 5.60 -8.88 23.32
CA LYS A 251 4.71 -7.82 22.78
C LYS A 251 4.86 -7.69 21.27
N GLU A 252 6.06 -7.92 20.75
CA GLU A 252 6.38 -7.88 19.33
C GLU A 252 5.71 -9.04 18.56
N ALA A 253 5.65 -10.24 19.16
CA ALA A 253 4.97 -11.38 18.55
C ALA A 253 3.44 -11.24 18.51
N GLN A 254 2.88 -10.42 19.40
CA GLN A 254 1.44 -10.07 19.41
C GLN A 254 1.04 -9.07 18.32
N VAL A 255 2.01 -8.50 17.58
CA VAL A 255 1.69 -7.63 16.44
C VAL A 255 1.00 -8.47 15.35
N SER A 256 -0.18 -8.01 14.92
CA SER A 256 -0.97 -8.69 13.91
C SER A 256 -0.18 -8.83 12.61
N GLU A 257 -0.07 -10.05 12.09
CA GLU A 257 0.59 -10.33 10.81
C GLU A 257 -0.07 -9.53 9.69
N ASN A 258 -1.39 -9.39 9.71
CA ASN A 258 -2.14 -8.60 8.73
C ASN A 258 -1.84 -7.08 8.83
N SER A 259 -1.34 -6.59 9.97
CA SER A 259 -0.92 -5.18 10.09
C SER A 259 0.43 -4.90 9.44
N ILE A 260 1.22 -5.94 9.16
CA ILE A 260 2.52 -5.83 8.52
C ILE A 260 2.43 -6.34 7.09
N CYS A 261 1.78 -7.48 6.85
CA CYS A 261 1.57 -8.08 5.54
C CYS A 261 0.05 -8.29 5.33
N PRO A 262 -0.70 -7.29 4.86
CA PRO A 262 -2.10 -7.50 4.53
C PRO A 262 -2.22 -8.60 3.47
N PRO A 263 -3.24 -9.49 3.55
CA PRO A 263 -3.50 -10.46 2.50
C PRO A 263 -3.77 -9.72 1.18
N ARG A 264 -3.33 -10.32 0.05
CA ARG A 264 -3.61 -9.74 -1.27
C ARG A 264 -5.13 -9.71 -1.49
N PRO A 265 -5.70 -8.58 -1.90
CA PRO A 265 -7.10 -8.52 -2.29
C PRO A 265 -7.31 -9.42 -3.52
N ILE A 266 -8.40 -10.18 -3.50
CA ILE A 266 -8.77 -11.08 -4.59
C ILE A 266 -9.87 -10.42 -5.42
N VAL A 267 -9.75 -10.49 -6.74
CA VAL A 267 -10.78 -10.06 -7.67
C VAL A 267 -11.37 -11.31 -8.34
N GLY A 268 -12.69 -11.48 -8.23
CA GLY A 268 -13.39 -12.58 -8.91
C GLY A 268 -13.58 -12.27 -10.38
N CYS A 269 -13.16 -13.15 -11.28
CA CYS A 269 -13.28 -12.93 -12.73
C CYS A 269 -14.29 -13.93 -13.32
N LEU A 270 -15.47 -13.44 -13.70
CA LEU A 270 -16.54 -14.20 -14.32
C LEU A 270 -16.38 -14.14 -15.85
N LEU A 271 -15.93 -15.22 -16.48
CA LEU A 271 -15.69 -15.24 -17.93
C LEU A 271 -16.27 -16.52 -18.55
N PRO A 272 -16.75 -16.48 -19.81
CA PRO A 272 -17.09 -17.71 -20.54
C PRO A 272 -15.78 -18.38 -20.99
N LEU A 273 -15.29 -19.34 -20.20
CA LEU A 273 -14.02 -20.05 -20.46
C LEU A 273 -14.23 -21.40 -21.15
N SER A 274 -15.47 -21.86 -21.24
CA SER A 274 -15.90 -23.03 -22.02
C SER A 274 -17.10 -22.71 -22.94
N GLY A 275 -17.48 -23.65 -23.79
CA GLY A 275 -18.59 -23.49 -24.75
C GLY A 275 -18.26 -22.58 -25.94
N SER A 276 -19.31 -22.12 -26.63
CA SER A 276 -19.19 -21.37 -27.91
C SER A 276 -18.46 -20.03 -27.78
N TYR A 277 -18.45 -19.43 -26.58
CA TYR A 277 -17.81 -18.14 -26.32
C TYR A 277 -16.42 -18.25 -25.68
N ALA A 278 -15.90 -19.47 -25.47
CA ALA A 278 -14.60 -19.72 -24.83
C ALA A 278 -13.45 -18.93 -25.48
N LYS A 279 -13.45 -18.82 -26.82
CA LYS A 279 -12.41 -18.09 -27.55
C LYS A 279 -12.34 -16.62 -27.15
N PHE A 280 -13.48 -15.99 -26.85
CA PHE A 280 -13.54 -14.59 -26.44
C PHE A 280 -13.14 -14.41 -24.97
N GLY A 281 -13.67 -15.26 -24.08
CA GLY A 281 -13.30 -15.23 -22.66
C GLY A 281 -11.82 -15.48 -22.42
N ASN A 282 -11.18 -16.37 -23.19
CA ASN A 282 -9.74 -16.61 -23.10
C ASN A 282 -8.89 -15.41 -23.53
N ARG A 283 -9.34 -14.60 -24.50
CA ARG A 283 -8.63 -13.37 -24.92
C ARG A 283 -8.68 -12.30 -23.83
N VAL A 284 -9.86 -12.09 -23.24
CA VAL A 284 -10.03 -11.22 -22.06
C VAL A 284 -9.13 -11.70 -20.91
N LYS A 285 -9.14 -13.02 -20.64
CA LYS A 285 -8.30 -13.64 -19.60
C LYS A 285 -6.81 -13.36 -19.84
N GLN A 286 -6.31 -13.49 -21.07
CA GLN A 286 -4.91 -13.23 -21.38
C GLN A 286 -4.49 -11.79 -21.07
N GLY A 287 -5.36 -10.81 -21.33
CA GLY A 287 -5.18 -9.42 -20.94
C GLY A 287 -5.14 -9.24 -19.43
N MET A 288 -6.11 -9.82 -18.72
CA MET A 288 -6.18 -9.79 -17.26
C MET A 288 -4.94 -10.42 -16.60
N ASP A 289 -4.50 -11.59 -17.08
CA ASP A 289 -3.30 -12.28 -16.58
C ASP A 289 -2.04 -11.44 -16.75
N LEU A 290 -1.96 -10.64 -17.83
CA LEU A 290 -0.82 -9.75 -18.07
C LEU A 290 -0.84 -8.56 -17.10
N ALA A 291 -1.99 -7.93 -16.90
CA ALA A 291 -2.15 -6.83 -15.93
C ALA A 291 -1.90 -7.28 -14.48
N ALA A 292 -2.31 -8.50 -14.12
CA ALA A 292 -2.10 -9.05 -12.78
C ALA A 292 -0.62 -9.17 -12.40
N GLN A 293 0.30 -9.25 -13.37
CA GLN A 293 1.74 -9.27 -13.11
C GLN A 293 2.30 -7.90 -12.71
N GLU A 294 1.59 -6.84 -13.06
CA GLU A 294 1.96 -5.46 -12.77
C GLU A 294 1.24 -4.91 -11.54
N THR A 295 0.38 -5.70 -10.90
CA THR A 295 -0.42 -5.30 -9.73
C THR A 295 -0.25 -6.27 -8.57
N HIS A 296 -0.67 -5.86 -7.38
CA HIS A 296 -0.68 -6.72 -6.18
C HIS A 296 -1.98 -7.56 -6.05
N LEU A 297 -2.77 -7.66 -7.13
CA LEU A 297 -4.06 -8.35 -7.14
C LEU A 297 -3.90 -9.85 -7.40
N GLU A 298 -4.73 -10.66 -6.74
CA GLU A 298 -4.92 -12.07 -7.11
C GLU A 298 -6.23 -12.21 -7.89
N LEU A 299 -6.22 -12.93 -9.01
CA LEU A 299 -7.40 -13.13 -9.85
C LEU A 299 -7.99 -14.53 -9.65
N ALA A 300 -9.25 -14.58 -9.22
CA ALA A 300 -10.00 -15.81 -9.03
C ALA A 300 -10.99 -16.03 -10.19
N TYR A 301 -10.55 -16.77 -11.21
CA TYR A 301 -11.38 -17.06 -12.37
C TYR A 301 -12.52 -18.04 -12.05
N ARG A 302 -13.70 -17.77 -12.60
CA ARG A 302 -14.86 -18.66 -12.63
C ARG A 302 -15.44 -18.70 -14.03
N ASP A 303 -15.63 -19.90 -14.54
CA ASP A 303 -16.24 -20.13 -15.84
C ASP A 303 -17.76 -19.98 -15.73
N THR A 304 -18.35 -19.02 -16.45
CA THR A 304 -19.81 -18.85 -16.52
C THR A 304 -20.48 -19.81 -17.49
N SER A 305 -19.73 -20.36 -18.45
CA SER A 305 -20.23 -21.26 -19.50
C SER A 305 -21.40 -20.72 -20.32
N ASP A 306 -21.59 -19.38 -20.37
CA ASP A 306 -22.75 -18.71 -20.99
C ASP A 306 -24.10 -19.20 -20.42
N ASP A 307 -24.12 -19.46 -19.10
CA ASP A 307 -25.30 -19.84 -18.33
C ASP A 307 -25.63 -18.72 -17.31
N PRO A 308 -26.71 -17.94 -17.55
CA PRO A 308 -27.07 -16.83 -16.66
C PRO A 308 -27.40 -17.26 -15.22
N ALA A 309 -27.96 -18.46 -15.03
CA ALA A 309 -28.25 -18.98 -13.70
C ALA A 309 -26.98 -19.43 -12.97
N ARG A 310 -25.98 -19.91 -13.71
CA ARG A 310 -24.64 -20.16 -13.17
C ARG A 310 -23.91 -18.86 -12.84
N ALA A 311 -23.98 -17.84 -13.70
CA ALA A 311 -23.37 -16.54 -13.44
C ALA A 311 -23.85 -15.94 -12.10
N ALA A 312 -25.17 -15.94 -11.85
CA ALA A 312 -25.74 -15.47 -10.58
C ALA A 312 -25.26 -16.29 -9.36
N ARG A 313 -25.17 -17.62 -9.48
CA ARG A 313 -24.67 -18.50 -8.40
C ARG A 313 -23.20 -18.23 -8.08
N LEU A 314 -22.36 -18.04 -9.10
CA LEU A 314 -20.94 -17.73 -8.92
C LEU A 314 -20.72 -16.42 -8.16
N VAL A 315 -21.57 -15.40 -8.41
CA VAL A 315 -21.55 -14.15 -7.63
C VAL A 315 -21.82 -14.42 -6.15
N GLN A 316 -22.84 -15.21 -5.83
CA GLN A 316 -23.20 -15.58 -4.45
C GLN A 316 -22.10 -16.41 -3.76
N GLU A 317 -21.44 -17.31 -4.49
CA GLU A 317 -20.32 -18.10 -3.99
C GLU A 317 -19.11 -17.22 -3.67
N LEU A 318 -18.74 -16.32 -4.59
CA LEU A 318 -17.60 -15.42 -4.41
C LEU A 318 -17.83 -14.42 -3.28
N SER A 319 -19.08 -14.00 -3.04
CA SER A 319 -19.39 -13.08 -1.93
C SER A 319 -19.22 -13.72 -0.54
N GLN A 320 -19.07 -15.04 -0.44
CA GLN A 320 -18.80 -15.71 0.84
C GLN A 320 -17.32 -15.64 1.26
N ASP A 321 -16.41 -15.32 0.34
CA ASP A 321 -14.99 -15.14 0.64
C ASP A 321 -14.70 -13.66 0.92
N SER A 322 -14.42 -13.35 2.18
CA SER A 322 -14.15 -11.96 2.63
C SER A 322 -12.89 -11.33 2.02
N ARG A 323 -12.08 -12.11 1.28
CA ARG A 323 -10.94 -11.60 0.52
C ARG A 323 -11.32 -11.10 -0.88
N ILE A 324 -12.50 -11.46 -1.39
CA ILE A 324 -13.01 -10.97 -2.68
C ILE A 324 -13.50 -9.54 -2.49
N VAL A 325 -12.85 -8.59 -3.18
CA VAL A 325 -13.14 -7.16 -3.06
C VAL A 325 -13.99 -6.61 -4.20
N ALA A 326 -13.98 -7.27 -5.35
CA ALA A 326 -14.72 -6.88 -6.55
C ALA A 326 -14.84 -8.05 -7.53
N LEU A 327 -15.72 -7.87 -8.52
CA LEU A 327 -15.95 -8.79 -9.63
C LEU A 327 -15.67 -8.11 -10.98
N LEU A 328 -15.05 -8.84 -11.90
CA LEU A 328 -14.85 -8.44 -13.31
C LEU A 328 -15.56 -9.42 -14.25
N GLY A 329 -16.21 -8.89 -15.28
CA GLY A 329 -17.09 -9.64 -16.18
C GLY A 329 -18.52 -9.69 -15.63
N PRO A 330 -19.45 -10.49 -16.20
CA PRO A 330 -19.33 -11.32 -17.40
C PRO A 330 -19.25 -10.56 -18.73
N LEU A 331 -19.06 -11.32 -19.82
CA LEU A 331 -18.92 -10.82 -21.20
C LEU A 331 -20.26 -10.84 -21.96
N THR A 332 -21.05 -11.91 -21.83
CA THR A 332 -22.31 -12.05 -22.59
C THR A 332 -23.44 -11.27 -21.93
N SER A 333 -24.36 -10.73 -22.74
CA SER A 333 -25.44 -9.86 -22.26
C SER A 333 -26.35 -10.54 -21.25
N ALA A 334 -26.60 -11.84 -21.40
CA ALA A 334 -27.48 -12.60 -20.51
C ALA A 334 -26.82 -12.86 -19.15
N ASP A 335 -25.57 -13.34 -19.14
CA ASP A 335 -24.79 -13.53 -17.92
C ASP A 335 -24.58 -12.20 -17.18
N ALA A 336 -24.29 -11.12 -17.91
CA ALA A 336 -24.04 -9.82 -17.31
C ALA A 336 -25.27 -9.25 -16.59
N GLN A 337 -26.48 -9.46 -17.13
CA GLN A 337 -27.70 -9.02 -16.48
C GLN A 337 -27.92 -9.73 -15.14
N THR A 338 -27.84 -11.07 -15.13
CA THR A 338 -28.09 -11.83 -13.90
C THR A 338 -26.98 -11.65 -12.87
N ALA A 339 -25.73 -11.52 -13.31
CA ALA A 339 -24.61 -11.21 -12.42
C ALA A 339 -24.75 -9.81 -11.81
N ALA A 340 -25.19 -8.80 -12.57
CA ALA A 340 -25.44 -7.44 -12.07
C ALA A 340 -26.51 -7.41 -10.97
N GLU A 341 -27.64 -8.07 -11.20
CA GLU A 341 -28.71 -8.19 -10.21
C GLU A 341 -28.24 -8.91 -8.94
N ALA A 342 -27.47 -10.00 -9.09
CA ALA A 342 -26.92 -10.75 -7.97
C ALA A 342 -25.89 -9.93 -7.18
N ALA A 343 -24.97 -9.25 -7.86
CA ALA A 343 -23.90 -8.46 -7.27
C ALA A 343 -24.46 -7.27 -6.48
N GLN A 344 -25.47 -6.60 -7.04
CA GLN A 344 -26.22 -5.57 -6.34
C GLN A 344 -26.89 -6.10 -5.06
N THR A 345 -27.49 -7.30 -5.14
CA THR A 345 -28.20 -7.91 -4.00
C THR A 345 -27.24 -8.24 -2.85
N VAL A 346 -26.05 -8.77 -3.15
CA VAL A 346 -25.06 -9.16 -2.13
C VAL A 346 -24.12 -8.02 -1.71
N GLY A 347 -24.20 -6.86 -2.36
CA GLY A 347 -23.37 -5.69 -2.04
C GLY A 347 -21.90 -5.83 -2.47
N LEU A 348 -21.62 -6.60 -3.53
CA LEU A 348 -20.27 -6.79 -4.07
C LEU A 348 -20.10 -6.00 -5.37
N PRO A 349 -19.08 -5.12 -5.51
CA PRO A 349 -18.90 -4.34 -6.73
C PRO A 349 -18.66 -5.24 -7.95
N LEU A 350 -19.34 -4.94 -9.06
CA LEU A 350 -19.20 -5.63 -10.34
C LEU A 350 -18.84 -4.63 -11.43
N ILE A 351 -17.76 -4.91 -12.18
CA ILE A 351 -17.46 -4.24 -13.44
C ILE A 351 -17.79 -5.22 -14.56
N ALA A 352 -18.97 -5.06 -15.16
CA ALA A 352 -19.41 -5.87 -16.28
C ALA A 352 -18.61 -5.54 -17.55
N LEU A 353 -18.17 -6.56 -18.27
CA LEU A 353 -17.41 -6.45 -19.52
C LEU A 353 -18.30 -6.79 -20.71
N SER A 354 -19.55 -6.32 -20.68
CA SER A 354 -20.57 -6.65 -21.69
C SER A 354 -21.08 -5.40 -22.38
N GLN A 355 -21.46 -5.52 -23.66
CA GLN A 355 -22.08 -4.44 -24.44
C GLN A 355 -23.52 -4.11 -24.02
N LYS A 356 -24.14 -4.91 -23.16
CA LYS A 356 -25.57 -4.79 -22.85
C LYS A 356 -25.92 -3.38 -22.35
N GLN A 357 -26.89 -2.76 -23.01
CA GLN A 357 -27.42 -1.46 -22.64
C GLN A 357 -28.11 -1.52 -21.26
N ASP A 358 -27.96 -0.44 -20.49
CA ASP A 358 -28.62 -0.18 -19.20
C ASP A 358 -28.29 -1.13 -18.04
N LEU A 359 -27.15 -1.85 -18.09
CA LEU A 359 -26.72 -2.72 -16.98
C LEU A 359 -26.58 -1.98 -15.64
N THR A 360 -26.08 -0.74 -15.67
CA THR A 360 -25.88 0.09 -14.47
C THR A 360 -27.19 0.49 -13.79
N ALA A 361 -28.35 0.31 -14.44
CA ALA A 361 -29.65 0.52 -13.83
C ALA A 361 -29.97 -0.52 -12.73
N ALA A 362 -29.23 -1.63 -12.67
CA ALA A 362 -29.36 -2.62 -11.61
C ALA A 362 -29.05 -2.03 -10.22
N GLY A 363 -28.11 -1.08 -10.13
CA GLY A 363 -27.85 -0.34 -8.88
C GLY A 363 -26.40 0.14 -8.71
N PRO A 364 -26.08 0.79 -7.58
CA PRO A 364 -24.79 1.45 -7.35
C PRO A 364 -23.58 0.52 -7.26
N MET A 365 -23.78 -0.80 -7.11
CA MET A 365 -22.70 -1.78 -7.10
C MET A 365 -22.29 -2.21 -8.52
N VAL A 366 -23.04 -1.78 -9.54
CA VAL A 366 -22.87 -2.25 -10.92
C VAL A 366 -22.27 -1.14 -11.78
N PHE A 367 -21.07 -1.43 -12.27
CA PHE A 367 -20.31 -0.63 -13.21
C PHE A 367 -20.20 -1.39 -14.53
N GLN A 368 -19.91 -0.67 -15.61
CA GLN A 368 -19.77 -1.25 -16.93
C GLN A 368 -18.52 -0.68 -17.60
N PHE A 369 -17.66 -1.57 -18.07
CA PHE A 369 -16.44 -1.23 -18.78
C PHE A 369 -16.43 -1.97 -20.12
N PHE A 370 -17.30 -1.50 -21.03
CA PHE A 370 -17.37 -1.91 -22.43
C PHE A 370 -18.12 -0.82 -23.23
N LEU A 371 -17.85 -0.69 -24.53
CA LEU A 371 -18.63 0.12 -25.47
C LEU A 371 -20.08 -0.39 -25.66
N THR A 372 -21.07 0.33 -25.13
CA THR A 372 -22.49 0.04 -25.41
C THR A 372 -22.89 0.38 -26.86
N PRO A 373 -23.96 -0.23 -27.42
CA PRO A 373 -24.54 0.15 -28.70
C PRO A 373 -24.69 1.66 -28.89
N THR A 374 -25.25 2.34 -27.88
CA THR A 374 -25.47 3.78 -27.92
C THR A 374 -24.17 4.56 -28.00
N LEU A 375 -23.15 4.20 -27.23
CA LEU A 375 -21.84 4.86 -27.28
C LEU A 375 -21.19 4.69 -28.66
N GLN A 376 -21.24 3.48 -29.22
CA GLN A 376 -20.69 3.18 -30.54
C GLN A 376 -21.36 4.00 -31.63
N VAL A 377 -22.68 3.88 -31.76
CA VAL A 377 -23.46 4.56 -32.79
C VAL A 377 -23.35 6.08 -32.66
N ARG A 378 -23.43 6.61 -31.43
CA ARG A 378 -23.32 8.06 -31.20
C ARG A 378 -21.99 8.59 -31.67
N ALA A 379 -20.88 7.94 -31.31
CA ALA A 379 -19.54 8.35 -31.70
C ALA A 379 -19.34 8.28 -33.22
N LEU A 380 -19.83 7.19 -33.84
CA LEU A 380 -19.76 6.99 -35.28
C LEU A 380 -20.52 8.07 -36.04
N LEU A 381 -21.79 8.32 -35.67
CA LEU A 381 -22.62 9.33 -36.30
C LEU A 381 -22.12 10.75 -36.06
N HIS A 382 -21.55 11.02 -34.88
CA HIS A 382 -20.93 12.31 -34.59
C HIS A 382 -19.82 12.60 -35.60
N TYR A 383 -18.89 11.65 -35.78
CA TYR A 383 -17.80 11.78 -36.73
C TYR A 383 -18.31 11.90 -38.18
N THR A 384 -19.26 11.06 -38.60
CA THR A 384 -19.71 11.07 -40.00
C THR A 384 -20.54 12.30 -40.36
N ILE A 385 -21.38 12.80 -39.44
CA ILE A 385 -22.21 13.99 -39.67
C ILE A 385 -21.37 15.27 -39.53
N LYS A 386 -20.58 15.40 -38.46
CA LYS A 386 -19.88 16.66 -38.15
C LYS A 386 -18.57 16.81 -38.90
N ASP A 387 -17.78 15.75 -38.98
CA ASP A 387 -16.43 15.84 -39.54
C ASP A 387 -16.40 15.44 -41.02
N ARG A 388 -17.32 14.55 -41.44
CA ARG A 388 -17.42 14.06 -42.83
C ARG A 388 -18.61 14.62 -43.61
N ASN A 389 -19.47 15.43 -42.97
CA ASN A 389 -20.63 16.10 -43.57
C ASN A 389 -21.64 15.15 -44.25
N LEU A 390 -21.71 13.88 -43.85
CA LEU A 390 -22.66 12.91 -44.40
C LEU A 390 -24.04 13.09 -43.76
N GLN A 391 -25.10 13.08 -44.59
CA GLN A 391 -26.46 13.39 -44.16
C GLN A 391 -27.47 12.27 -44.45
N ARG A 392 -27.27 11.49 -45.51
CA ARG A 392 -28.21 10.44 -45.93
C ARG A 392 -27.63 9.05 -45.66
N TYR A 393 -28.32 8.27 -44.84
CA TYR A 393 -27.84 6.96 -44.37
C TYR A 393 -28.81 5.86 -44.76
N ALA A 394 -28.29 4.66 -44.95
CA ALA A 394 -29.05 3.43 -45.08
C ALA A 394 -28.66 2.40 -44.01
N LEU A 395 -29.63 1.58 -43.62
CA LEU A 395 -29.45 0.48 -42.68
C LEU A 395 -29.52 -0.87 -43.40
N PHE A 396 -28.55 -1.73 -43.14
CA PHE A 396 -28.62 -3.13 -43.54
C PHE A 396 -28.22 -4.03 -42.39
N THR A 397 -29.20 -4.65 -41.73
CA THR A 397 -28.99 -5.31 -40.43
C THR A 397 -29.37 -6.79 -40.45
N PRO A 398 -28.74 -7.64 -39.64
CA PRO A 398 -29.11 -9.05 -39.55
C PRO A 398 -30.45 -9.20 -38.83
N ASP A 399 -31.30 -10.15 -39.25
CA ASP A 399 -32.55 -10.48 -38.55
C ASP A 399 -32.28 -11.25 -37.26
N SER A 400 -31.79 -10.53 -36.26
CA SER A 400 -31.42 -11.04 -34.95
C SER A 400 -31.78 -10.04 -33.86
N ALA A 401 -31.76 -10.48 -32.61
CA ALA A 401 -31.93 -9.57 -31.48
C ALA A 401 -30.88 -8.44 -31.50
N TYR A 402 -29.63 -8.77 -31.82
CA TYR A 402 -28.54 -7.81 -31.97
C TYR A 402 -28.82 -6.79 -33.08
N GLY A 403 -29.15 -7.26 -34.28
CA GLY A 403 -29.43 -6.39 -35.43
C GLY A 403 -30.60 -5.44 -35.19
N ARG A 404 -31.69 -5.93 -34.57
CA ARG A 404 -32.84 -5.09 -34.18
C ARG A 404 -32.47 -4.03 -33.14
N THR A 405 -31.63 -4.37 -32.15
CA THR A 405 -31.13 -3.39 -31.18
C THR A 405 -30.28 -2.32 -31.87
N MET A 406 -29.34 -2.72 -32.74
CA MET A 406 -28.47 -1.77 -33.44
C MET A 406 -29.24 -0.88 -34.42
N ALA A 407 -30.23 -1.42 -35.15
CA ALA A 407 -31.10 -0.63 -36.03
C ALA A 407 -31.83 0.47 -35.25
N LYS A 408 -32.47 0.11 -34.13
CA LYS A 408 -33.19 1.06 -33.27
C LYS A 408 -32.27 2.15 -32.72
N VAL A 409 -31.12 1.76 -32.17
CA VAL A 409 -30.14 2.71 -31.61
C VAL A 409 -29.62 3.66 -32.70
N PHE A 410 -29.36 3.13 -33.90
CA PHE A 410 -28.95 3.93 -35.05
C PHE A 410 -30.00 4.93 -35.47
N GLU A 411 -31.26 4.52 -35.63
CA GLU A 411 -32.37 5.42 -35.96
C GLU A 411 -32.54 6.54 -34.93
N ASP A 412 -32.47 6.21 -33.64
CA ASP A 412 -32.67 7.16 -32.56
C ASP A 412 -31.53 8.18 -32.46
N GLU A 413 -30.27 7.74 -32.52
CA GLU A 413 -29.11 8.63 -32.51
C GLU A 413 -28.98 9.44 -33.82
N LEU A 414 -29.33 8.86 -34.96
CA LEU A 414 -29.33 9.57 -36.25
C LEU A 414 -30.33 10.73 -36.24
N ARG A 415 -31.55 10.49 -35.75
CA ARG A 415 -32.57 11.53 -35.57
C ARG A 415 -32.10 12.60 -34.59
N ALA A 416 -31.48 12.20 -33.47
CA ALA A 416 -30.98 13.13 -32.46
C ALA A 416 -29.85 14.03 -32.98
N GLN A 417 -29.03 13.53 -33.90
CA GLN A 417 -27.90 14.27 -34.47
C GLN A 417 -28.22 14.99 -35.79
N GLY A 418 -29.46 14.87 -36.28
CA GLY A 418 -29.98 15.60 -37.44
C GLY A 418 -29.72 14.94 -38.80
N GLY A 419 -29.32 13.67 -38.83
CA GLY A 419 -29.17 12.90 -40.07
C GLY A 419 -30.51 12.32 -40.56
N THR A 420 -30.52 11.83 -41.80
CA THR A 420 -31.71 11.28 -42.47
C THR A 420 -31.52 9.82 -42.84
N LEU A 421 -32.40 8.95 -42.35
CA LEU A 421 -32.49 7.56 -42.81
C LEU A 421 -33.35 7.52 -44.08
N VAL A 422 -32.78 7.06 -45.20
CA VAL A 422 -33.46 7.04 -46.51
C VAL A 422 -33.82 5.64 -47.00
N ALA A 423 -33.18 4.61 -46.45
CA ALA A 423 -33.45 3.22 -46.80
C ALA A 423 -33.09 2.28 -45.65
N GLN A 424 -33.80 1.16 -45.55
CA GLN A 424 -33.49 0.10 -44.61
C GLN A 424 -33.82 -1.26 -45.21
N ALA A 425 -33.00 -2.26 -44.92
CA ALA A 425 -33.26 -3.65 -45.26
C ALA A 425 -32.66 -4.58 -44.20
N VAL A 426 -33.13 -5.82 -44.19
CA VAL A 426 -32.74 -6.84 -43.23
C VAL A 426 -32.30 -8.09 -43.98
N TYR A 427 -31.32 -8.83 -43.46
CA TYR A 427 -30.84 -10.08 -44.03
C TYR A 427 -30.86 -11.25 -43.03
N PRO A 428 -31.04 -12.51 -43.47
CA PRO A 428 -30.90 -13.68 -42.60
C PRO A 428 -29.47 -13.79 -42.03
N PRO A 429 -29.27 -14.03 -40.72
CA PRO A 429 -27.92 -14.08 -40.12
C PRO A 429 -26.96 -15.13 -40.72
N ASP A 430 -27.49 -16.18 -41.33
CA ASP A 430 -26.76 -17.28 -41.96
C ASP A 430 -26.69 -17.16 -43.51
N ALA A 431 -27.11 -16.02 -44.06
CA ALA A 431 -27.06 -15.77 -45.49
C ALA A 431 -25.62 -15.76 -46.03
N GLN A 432 -25.43 -16.39 -47.20
CA GLN A 432 -24.17 -16.35 -47.96
C GLN A 432 -24.28 -15.44 -49.20
N ASP A 433 -25.50 -15.23 -49.68
CA ASP A 433 -25.84 -14.29 -50.75
C ASP A 433 -26.80 -13.23 -50.19
N PHE A 434 -26.39 -11.97 -50.28
CA PHE A 434 -27.09 -10.79 -49.78
C PHE A 434 -27.75 -10.01 -50.92
N SER A 435 -27.56 -10.39 -52.19
CA SER A 435 -28.00 -9.63 -53.37
C SER A 435 -29.51 -9.36 -53.36
N GLN A 436 -30.31 -10.37 -53.01
CA GLN A 436 -31.77 -10.22 -52.89
C GLN A 436 -32.15 -9.28 -51.74
N ALA A 437 -31.47 -9.39 -50.60
CA ALA A 437 -31.73 -8.58 -49.41
C ALA A 437 -31.21 -7.13 -49.55
N LEU A 438 -30.22 -6.88 -50.41
CA LEU A 438 -29.70 -5.56 -50.74
C LEU A 438 -30.60 -4.79 -51.72
N SER A 439 -31.38 -5.50 -52.54
CA SER A 439 -32.22 -4.89 -53.58
C SER A 439 -33.17 -3.78 -53.07
N PRO A 440 -33.84 -3.90 -51.91
CA PRO A 440 -34.70 -2.85 -51.36
C PRO A 440 -33.97 -1.54 -51.04
N LEU A 441 -32.65 -1.55 -50.83
CA LEU A 441 -31.88 -0.34 -50.55
C LEU A 441 -31.74 0.58 -51.77
N VAL A 442 -31.84 0.01 -52.95
CA VAL A 442 -31.65 0.70 -54.24
C VAL A 442 -32.90 0.66 -55.12
N ASP A 443 -34.02 0.19 -54.57
CA ASP A 443 -35.27 0.14 -55.32
C ASP A 443 -35.75 1.57 -55.65
N SER A 444 -36.21 1.70 -56.89
CA SER A 444 -36.33 2.90 -57.73
C SER A 444 -37.29 4.02 -57.24
N SER A 445 -37.78 3.94 -56.01
CA SER A 445 -38.71 4.93 -55.44
C SER A 445 -38.02 6.20 -54.93
N HIS A 446 -36.69 6.19 -54.75
CA HIS A 446 -35.88 7.33 -54.32
C HIS A 446 -34.63 7.50 -55.22
N PRO A 447 -34.77 7.91 -56.50
CA PRO A 447 -33.60 8.19 -57.32
C PRO A 447 -32.81 9.35 -56.72
N GLY A 448 -31.53 9.15 -56.44
CA GLY A 448 -30.61 10.27 -56.23
C GLY A 448 -30.55 11.12 -57.50
N ALA A 449 -30.23 12.41 -57.36
CA ALA A 449 -29.96 13.26 -58.50
C ALA A 449 -28.87 12.60 -59.37
N ASP A 450 -29.09 12.54 -60.69
CA ASP A 450 -28.13 12.05 -61.68
C ASP A 450 -27.68 10.58 -61.54
N GLY A 451 -28.54 9.69 -61.02
CA GLY A 451 -28.24 8.25 -60.90
C GLY A 451 -27.34 7.90 -59.72
N ALA A 452 -27.14 8.85 -58.79
CA ALA A 452 -26.46 8.61 -57.52
C ALA A 452 -27.31 7.75 -56.57
N LEU A 453 -26.64 7.06 -55.65
CA LEU A 453 -27.29 6.34 -54.56
C LEU A 453 -28.16 7.28 -53.70
N PRO A 454 -29.30 6.79 -53.17
CA PRO A 454 -30.13 7.61 -52.27
C PRO A 454 -29.42 7.97 -50.96
N PHE A 455 -28.44 7.16 -50.55
CA PHE A 455 -27.64 7.31 -49.33
C PHE A 455 -26.15 7.50 -49.62
N GLU A 456 -25.46 8.15 -48.69
CA GLU A 456 -24.01 8.41 -48.71
C GLU A 456 -23.24 7.39 -47.86
N ALA A 457 -23.92 6.78 -46.88
CA ALA A 457 -23.34 5.81 -45.98
C ALA A 457 -24.29 4.63 -45.71
N LEU A 458 -23.72 3.43 -45.60
CA LEU A 458 -24.44 2.19 -45.31
C LEU A 458 -23.92 1.60 -44.00
N PHE A 459 -24.80 1.48 -43.00
CA PHE A 459 -24.46 0.89 -41.71
C PHE A 459 -24.81 -0.59 -41.64
N ILE A 460 -23.81 -1.41 -41.33
CA ILE A 460 -23.87 -2.88 -41.28
C ILE A 460 -23.30 -3.35 -39.93
N PRO A 461 -24.14 -3.68 -38.94
CA PRO A 461 -23.69 -4.15 -37.65
C PRO A 461 -23.41 -5.66 -37.69
N ASP A 462 -22.20 -6.04 -38.10
CA ASP A 462 -21.78 -7.45 -38.19
C ASP A 462 -20.24 -7.59 -38.11
N GLU A 463 -19.75 -8.82 -38.09
CA GLU A 463 -18.32 -9.14 -38.09
C GLU A 463 -17.66 -8.80 -39.45
N ALA A 464 -16.36 -8.50 -39.42
CA ALA A 464 -15.57 -8.07 -40.60
C ALA A 464 -15.79 -8.94 -41.85
N ARG A 465 -15.87 -10.27 -41.70
CA ARG A 465 -16.08 -11.20 -42.82
C ARG A 465 -17.44 -11.00 -43.50
N THR A 466 -18.50 -10.93 -42.71
CA THR A 466 -19.87 -10.73 -43.20
C THR A 466 -19.99 -9.35 -43.86
N VAL A 467 -19.48 -8.30 -43.20
CA VAL A 467 -19.46 -6.94 -43.76
C VAL A 467 -18.68 -6.90 -45.08
N GLY A 468 -17.56 -7.62 -45.19
CA GLY A 468 -16.78 -7.70 -46.42
C GLY A 468 -17.51 -8.39 -47.58
N ALA A 469 -18.26 -9.45 -47.31
CA ALA A 469 -19.09 -10.13 -48.29
C ALA A 469 -20.23 -9.22 -48.79
N ILE A 470 -20.93 -8.57 -47.85
CA ILE A 470 -21.98 -7.58 -48.15
C ILE A 470 -21.39 -6.43 -48.98
N ALA A 471 -20.26 -5.87 -48.55
CA ALA A 471 -19.58 -4.76 -49.24
C ALA A 471 -19.19 -5.11 -50.68
N THR A 472 -18.73 -6.35 -50.91
CA THR A 472 -18.38 -6.84 -52.23
C THR A 472 -19.61 -6.87 -53.16
N GLN A 473 -20.72 -7.44 -52.69
CA GLN A 473 -21.97 -7.53 -53.46
C GLN A 473 -22.62 -6.16 -53.66
N ALA A 474 -22.66 -5.33 -52.62
CA ALA A 474 -23.13 -3.94 -52.69
C ALA A 474 -22.36 -3.12 -53.74
N SER A 475 -21.02 -3.23 -53.75
CA SER A 475 -20.19 -2.52 -54.73
C SER A 475 -20.43 -2.97 -56.17
N GLN A 476 -20.80 -4.24 -56.39
CA GLN A 476 -21.16 -4.76 -57.73
C GLN A 476 -22.54 -4.28 -58.17
N MET A 477 -23.49 -4.19 -57.24
CA MET A 477 -24.87 -3.78 -57.55
C MET A 477 -25.00 -2.28 -57.80
N PHE A 478 -24.36 -1.45 -56.97
CA PHE A 478 -24.63 -0.01 -56.97
C PHE A 478 -23.42 0.87 -56.68
N GLY A 479 -22.21 0.31 -56.78
CA GLY A 479 -20.97 1.06 -56.65
C GLY A 479 -20.52 1.30 -55.20
N LYS A 480 -19.43 2.06 -55.04
CA LYS A 480 -18.80 2.29 -53.73
C LYS A 480 -19.61 3.28 -52.88
N VAL A 481 -19.81 2.94 -51.61
CA VAL A 481 -20.47 3.77 -50.59
C VAL A 481 -19.62 3.81 -49.31
N GLN A 482 -19.76 4.83 -48.47
CA GLN A 482 -19.11 4.84 -47.16
C GLN A 482 -19.72 3.75 -46.28
N LEU A 483 -18.95 2.70 -46.01
CA LEU A 483 -19.37 1.64 -45.09
C LEU A 483 -19.17 2.09 -43.66
N LEU A 484 -20.17 1.81 -42.83
CA LEU A 484 -20.17 2.06 -41.40
C LEU A 484 -20.41 0.74 -40.67
N GLY A 485 -19.65 0.47 -39.63
CA GLY A 485 -19.74 -0.76 -38.86
C GLY A 485 -19.74 -0.52 -37.35
N THR A 486 -19.78 -1.62 -36.61
CA THR A 486 -19.60 -1.66 -35.16
C THR A 486 -18.18 -2.11 -34.84
N ASN A 487 -17.80 -2.17 -33.56
CA ASN A 487 -16.49 -2.71 -33.18
C ASN A 487 -16.27 -4.17 -33.65
N LEU A 488 -17.33 -4.91 -33.99
CA LEU A 488 -17.23 -6.25 -34.58
C LEU A 488 -16.61 -6.25 -36.00
N ALA A 489 -16.63 -5.11 -36.68
CA ALA A 489 -15.97 -4.94 -37.97
C ALA A 489 -14.43 -4.94 -37.86
N HIS A 490 -13.87 -4.91 -36.63
CA HIS A 490 -12.43 -5.09 -36.41
C HIS A 490 -12.03 -6.53 -36.79
N PRO A 491 -11.12 -6.73 -37.77
CA PRO A 491 -10.62 -8.05 -38.12
C PRO A 491 -9.95 -8.75 -36.93
N GLN A 492 -10.14 -10.06 -36.82
CA GLN A 492 -9.47 -10.83 -35.77
C GLN A 492 -7.98 -11.03 -36.10
N PRO A 493 -7.10 -11.13 -35.09
CA PRO A 493 -5.69 -11.41 -35.33
C PRO A 493 -5.48 -12.66 -36.20
N GLY A 494 -4.75 -12.50 -37.31
CA GLY A 494 -4.46 -13.58 -38.26
C GLY A 494 -5.51 -13.80 -39.37
N GLU A 495 -6.63 -13.07 -39.36
CA GLU A 495 -7.59 -13.12 -40.47
C GLU A 495 -7.17 -12.21 -41.64
N SER A 496 -7.46 -12.66 -42.86
CA SER A 496 -7.32 -11.83 -44.06
C SER A 496 -8.41 -10.75 -44.06
N ILE A 497 -7.99 -9.49 -44.23
CA ILE A 497 -8.91 -8.35 -44.32
C ILE A 497 -9.45 -8.28 -45.76
N PRO A 498 -10.79 -8.36 -45.99
CA PRO A 498 -11.34 -8.19 -47.32
C PRO A 498 -11.03 -6.78 -47.87
N GLU A 499 -10.58 -6.69 -49.13
CA GLU A 499 -10.29 -5.40 -49.78
C GLU A 499 -11.52 -4.46 -49.79
N ALA A 500 -12.72 -5.04 -49.85
CA ALA A 500 -13.99 -4.33 -49.79
C ALA A 500 -14.21 -3.54 -48.48
N LEU A 501 -13.46 -3.84 -47.41
CA LEU A 501 -13.51 -3.08 -46.15
C LEU A 501 -12.60 -1.83 -46.16
N ASN A 502 -11.80 -1.61 -47.20
CA ASN A 502 -10.92 -0.44 -47.24
C ASN A 502 -11.73 0.87 -47.14
N GLY A 503 -11.45 1.65 -46.09
CA GLY A 503 -12.16 2.90 -45.79
C GLY A 503 -13.43 2.75 -44.95
N ILE A 504 -13.76 1.56 -44.46
CA ILE A 504 -14.84 1.38 -43.48
C ILE A 504 -14.58 2.24 -42.22
N LEU A 505 -15.63 2.80 -41.65
CA LEU A 505 -15.57 3.51 -40.37
C LEU A 505 -16.34 2.74 -39.31
N PHE A 506 -15.70 2.48 -38.17
CA PHE A 506 -16.34 1.88 -37.01
C PHE A 506 -15.66 2.37 -35.73
N PRO A 507 -16.40 2.45 -34.61
CA PRO A 507 -15.83 2.81 -33.32
C PRO A 507 -15.14 1.62 -32.66
N ASP A 508 -14.05 1.85 -31.95
CA ASP A 508 -13.39 0.85 -31.12
C ASP A 508 -12.72 1.52 -29.90
N ALA A 509 -12.45 0.73 -28.85
CA ALA A 509 -11.78 1.14 -27.63
C ALA A 509 -10.26 0.89 -27.67
N PHE A 510 -9.76 0.16 -28.67
CA PHE A 510 -8.35 -0.16 -28.81
C PHE A 510 -7.86 -0.04 -30.26
N PHE A 511 -6.69 0.59 -30.44
CA PHE A 511 -6.02 0.69 -31.73
C PHE A 511 -4.56 0.26 -31.61
N ILE A 512 -4.17 -0.79 -32.33
CA ILE A 512 -2.83 -1.40 -32.24
C ILE A 512 -1.69 -0.45 -32.68
N ASN A 513 -2.00 0.55 -33.50
CA ASN A 513 -1.03 1.54 -33.95
C ASN A 513 -1.09 2.85 -33.16
N ASP A 514 -1.79 2.89 -32.03
CA ASP A 514 -1.79 4.06 -31.15
C ASP A 514 -0.35 4.37 -30.67
N PRO A 515 0.15 5.61 -30.87
CA PRO A 515 1.50 5.99 -30.46
C PRO A 515 1.66 6.17 -28.94
N ASN A 516 0.58 6.13 -28.16
CA ASN A 516 0.63 6.31 -26.70
C ASN A 516 1.60 5.30 -26.05
N PRO A 517 2.60 5.76 -25.28
CA PRO A 517 3.59 4.88 -24.65
C PRO A 517 2.98 3.75 -23.80
N ALA A 518 1.86 4.00 -23.12
CA ALA A 518 1.19 2.96 -22.34
C ALA A 518 0.66 1.82 -23.22
N VAL A 519 0.06 2.17 -24.37
CA VAL A 519 -0.41 1.21 -25.36
C VAL A 519 0.76 0.44 -25.98
N ARG A 520 1.85 1.14 -26.33
CA ARG A 520 3.07 0.51 -26.86
C ARG A 520 3.67 -0.51 -25.89
N SER A 521 3.72 -0.19 -24.60
CA SER A 521 4.20 -1.09 -23.54
C SER A 521 3.32 -2.32 -23.39
N PHE A 522 1.99 -2.15 -23.35
CA PHE A 522 1.03 -3.26 -23.32
C PHE A 522 1.23 -4.20 -24.53
N ILE A 523 1.30 -3.66 -25.75
CA ILE A 523 1.49 -4.45 -26.97
C ILE A 523 2.80 -5.23 -26.92
N ALA A 524 3.90 -4.60 -26.49
CA ALA A 524 5.20 -5.25 -26.38
C ALA A 524 5.18 -6.39 -25.34
N ALA A 525 4.61 -6.15 -24.17
CA ALA A 525 4.48 -7.15 -23.11
C ALA A 525 3.58 -8.33 -23.53
N TYR A 526 2.47 -8.04 -24.21
CA TYR A 526 1.56 -9.06 -24.73
C TYR A 526 2.24 -9.93 -25.79
N ARG A 527 2.93 -9.32 -26.77
CA ARG A 527 3.69 -10.06 -27.80
C ARG A 527 4.78 -10.93 -27.19
N LEU A 528 5.50 -10.41 -26.20
CA LEU A 528 6.54 -11.17 -25.49
C LEU A 528 5.97 -12.42 -24.81
N ARG A 529 4.76 -12.31 -24.24
CA ARG A 529 4.13 -13.40 -23.48
C ARG A 529 3.41 -14.42 -24.36
N TYR A 530 2.69 -13.97 -25.38
CA TYR A 530 1.76 -14.79 -26.15
C TYR A 530 2.17 -15.03 -27.61
N GLY A 531 3.18 -14.32 -28.11
CA GLY A 531 3.70 -14.50 -29.47
C GLY A 531 2.77 -13.99 -30.59
N SER A 532 1.72 -13.25 -30.25
CA SER A 532 0.76 -12.66 -31.18
C SER A 532 0.42 -11.22 -30.81
N ASP A 533 -0.27 -10.53 -31.72
CA ASP A 533 -0.79 -9.19 -31.45
C ASP A 533 -2.01 -9.27 -30.52
N PRO A 534 -2.13 -8.32 -29.56
CA PRO A 534 -3.37 -8.18 -28.79
C PRO A 534 -4.46 -7.56 -29.65
N ASP A 535 -5.69 -7.84 -29.26
CA ASP A 535 -6.90 -7.24 -29.80
C ASP A 535 -7.63 -6.41 -28.73
N TYR A 536 -8.79 -5.88 -29.08
CA TYR A 536 -9.59 -5.07 -28.18
C TYR A 536 -10.08 -5.83 -26.94
N LEU A 537 -10.34 -7.14 -27.00
CA LEU A 537 -10.77 -7.94 -25.83
C LEU A 537 -9.61 -8.17 -24.86
N ALA A 538 -8.42 -8.45 -25.38
CA ALA A 538 -7.21 -8.53 -24.56
C ALA A 538 -6.88 -7.17 -23.93
N ALA A 539 -6.99 -6.08 -24.69
CA ALA A 539 -6.79 -4.73 -24.17
C ALA A 539 -7.81 -4.38 -23.07
N GLU A 540 -9.07 -4.76 -23.26
CA GLU A 540 -10.14 -4.55 -22.30
C GLU A 540 -9.93 -5.34 -21.01
N GLY A 541 -9.57 -6.63 -21.11
CA GLY A 541 -9.22 -7.43 -19.95
C GLY A 541 -8.02 -6.87 -19.18
N TYR A 542 -7.01 -6.37 -19.88
CA TYR A 542 -5.86 -5.70 -19.26
C TYR A 542 -6.27 -4.42 -18.53
N MET A 543 -7.07 -3.56 -19.18
CA MET A 543 -7.53 -2.31 -18.59
C MET A 543 -8.50 -2.51 -17.43
N ALA A 544 -9.35 -3.53 -17.48
CA ALA A 544 -10.30 -3.85 -16.41
C ALA A 544 -9.62 -4.21 -15.08
N VAL A 545 -8.43 -4.83 -15.11
CA VAL A 545 -7.63 -5.13 -13.91
C VAL A 545 -6.86 -3.91 -13.41
N ARG A 546 -6.52 -2.99 -14.32
CA ARG A 546 -5.79 -1.75 -14.01
C ARG A 546 -6.68 -0.67 -13.39
N LEU A 547 -7.99 -0.74 -13.64
CA LEU A 547 -9.02 0.15 -13.07
C LEU A 547 -9.36 -0.27 -11.64
#